data_AF-A0A520BW16-F1
#
_entry.id   AF-A0A520BW16-F1
#
_cell.length_a   1.000
_cell.length_b   1.000
_cell.length_c   1.000
_cell.angle_alpha   90.00
_cell.angle_beta   90.00
_cell.angle_gamma   90.00
#
_symmetry.space_group_name_H-M   'P 1'
#
loop_
_entity.id
_entity.type
_entity.pdbx_description
1 polymer ?
#
loop_
_entity_poly.entity_id
_entity_poly.type
_entity_poly.pdbx_seq_one_letter_code
_entity_poly.pdbx_strand_id
1 'polypeptide(L)' 'DNFPTDDIVADATRMNAVIEAQVRRQLHQYFWLHKRFKSRPPGEADFYAK' A
#
# COMPACT_ATOMS: atom_id res chain seq x y z
N ASP A 1 -3.21 -5.36 -20.16
CA ASP A 1 -2.13 -6.24 -20.63
C ASP A 1 -0.76 -5.59 -20.81
N ASN A 2 -0.51 -4.37 -20.32
CA ASN A 2 0.82 -3.73 -20.36
C ASN A 2 1.38 -3.55 -18.94
N PHE A 3 1.76 -4.63 -18.27
CA PHE A 3 2.44 -4.58 -16.96
C PHE A 3 3.50 -5.68 -16.91
N PRO A 4 4.73 -5.40 -16.44
CA PRO A 4 5.22 -4.08 -15.99
C PRO A 4 5.46 -3.08 -17.14
N THR A 5 5.70 -1.82 -16.79
CA THR A 5 6.04 -0.70 -17.67
C THR A 5 7.38 -0.08 -17.23
N ASP A 6 7.89 0.90 -17.98
CA ASP A 6 9.09 1.66 -17.60
C ASP A 6 8.81 2.71 -16.50
N ASP A 7 7.54 2.96 -16.17
CA ASP A 7 7.13 3.83 -15.07
C ASP A 7 6.85 2.99 -13.80
N ILE A 8 7.88 2.90 -12.96
CA ILE A 8 7.81 2.17 -11.70
C ILE A 8 6.73 2.71 -10.74
N VAL A 9 6.39 3.99 -10.82
CA VAL A 9 5.39 4.63 -9.95
C VAL A 9 4.00 4.22 -10.42
N ALA A 10 3.75 4.24 -11.73
CA ALA A 10 2.50 3.78 -12.32
C ALA A 10 2.24 2.30 -11.98
N ASP A 11 3.27 1.46 -12.12
CA ASP A 11 3.20 0.04 -11.80
C ASP A 11 2.91 -0.22 -10.32
N ALA A 12 3.66 0.43 -9.42
CA ALA A 12 3.43 0.31 -7.98
C ALA A 12 2.03 0.81 -7.56
N THR A 13 1.56 1.90 -8.17
CA THR A 13 0.22 2.44 -7.95
C THR A 13 -0.85 1.43 -8.35
N ARG A 14 -0.72 0.82 -9.53
CA ARG A 14 -1.63 -0.23 -10.01
C ARG A 14 -1.65 -1.44 -9.08
N MET A 15 -0.48 -1.90 -8.63
CA MET A 15 -0.39 -3.02 -7.69
C MET A 15 -1.08 -2.70 -6.35
N ASN A 16 -0.86 -1.51 -5.80
CA ASN A 16 -1.50 -1.10 -4.54
C ASN A 16 -3.03 -1.03 -4.69
N ALA A 17 -3.55 -0.50 -5.81
CA ALA A 17 -4.99 -0.46 -6.07
C ALA A 17 -5.64 -1.85 -6.10
N VAL A 18 -4.95 -2.86 -6.68
CA VAL A 18 -5.43 -4.25 -6.68
C VAL A 18 -5.46 -4.82 -5.26
N ILE A 19 -4.40 -4.57 -4.46
CA ILE A 19 -4.34 -5.01 -3.06
C ILE A 19 -5.49 -4.38 -2.27
N GLU A 20 -5.69 -3.07 -2.36
CA GLU A 20 -6.77 -2.35 -1.67
C GLU A 20 -8.15 -2.92 -2.05
N ALA A 21 -8.39 -3.18 -3.33
CA ALA A 21 -9.64 -3.77 -3.79
C ALA A 21 -9.89 -5.17 -3.18
N GLN A 22 -8.85 -6.00 -3.05
CA GLN A 22 -9.01 -7.31 -2.40
C GLN A 22 -9.21 -7.18 -0.89
N VAL A 23 -8.46 -6.30 -0.22
CA VAL A 23 -8.59 -6.05 1.22
C VAL A 23 -10.00 -5.58 1.58
N ARG A 24 -10.61 -4.71 0.78
CA ARG A 24 -11.97 -4.22 1.01
C ARG A 24 -13.03 -5.32 0.95
N ARG A 25 -12.79 -6.42 0.22
CA ARG A 25 -13.74 -7.55 0.16
C ARG A 25 -13.81 -8.30 1.49
N GLN A 26 -12.68 -8.45 2.18
CA GLN A 26 -12.57 -9.20 3.44
C GLN A 26 -11.53 -8.54 4.37
N LEU A 27 -11.90 -7.41 4.96
CA LEU A 27 -10.99 -6.58 5.77
C LEU A 27 -10.31 -7.36 6.91
N HIS A 28 -11.04 -8.26 7.56
CA HIS A 28 -10.52 -9.04 8.70
C HIS A 28 -9.48 -10.10 8.31
N GLN A 29 -9.42 -10.50 7.03
CA GLN A 29 -8.43 -11.45 6.53
C GLN A 29 -7.09 -10.78 6.19
N TYR A 30 -7.06 -9.45 6.10
CA TYR A 30 -5.81 -8.76 5.84
C TYR A 30 -4.87 -8.83 7.05
N PHE A 31 -3.58 -9.06 6.81
CA PHE A 31 -2.58 -9.21 7.86
C PHE A 31 -2.15 -7.85 8.43
N TRP A 32 -2.99 -7.25 9.27
CA TRP A 32 -2.80 -5.91 9.87
C TRP A 32 -1.59 -5.77 10.80
N LEU A 33 -0.94 -6.88 11.19
CA LEU A 33 0.23 -6.85 12.07
C LEU A 33 1.42 -6.10 11.45
N HIS A 34 1.51 -6.08 10.11
CA HIS A 34 2.58 -5.37 9.45
C HIS A 34 2.37 -3.85 9.49
N LYS A 35 3.35 -3.12 10.04
CA LYS A 35 3.38 -1.64 10.03
C LYS A 35 3.66 -1.09 8.62
N ARG A 36 2.69 -1.23 7.72
CA ARG A 36 2.76 -0.86 6.29
C ARG A 36 3.11 0.62 6.08
N PHE A 37 2.65 1.48 6.98
CA PHE A 37 2.78 2.95 6.85
C PHE A 37 3.88 3.55 7.74
N LYS A 38 4.90 2.76 8.12
CA LYS A 38 5.99 3.25 9.00
C LYS A 38 6.93 4.22 8.28
N SER A 39 7.03 4.08 6.96
CA SER A 39 7.80 4.97 6.10
C SER A 39 6.85 6.03 5.56
N ARG A 40 7.14 7.30 5.85
CA ARG A 40 6.28 8.45 5.54
C ARG A 40 7.14 9.56 4.93
N PRO A 41 6.56 10.45 4.09
CA PRO A 41 7.27 11.62 3.59
C PRO A 41 7.79 12.52 4.73
N PRO A 42 8.87 13.28 4.51
CA PRO A 42 9.38 14.23 5.48
C PRO A 42 8.30 15.23 5.93
N GLY A 43 8.15 15.40 7.24
CA GLY A 43 7.18 16.32 7.84
C GLY A 43 5.81 15.71 8.17
N GLU A 44 5.52 14.47 7.74
CA GLU A 44 4.30 13.78 8.14
C GLU A 44 4.45 13.08 9.51
N ALA A 45 3.38 13.07 10.30
CA ALA A 45 3.35 12.40 11.59
C ALA A 45 3.49 10.86 11.44
N ASP A 46 4.21 10.25 12.37
CA ASP A 46 4.30 8.79 12.48
C ASP A 46 3.01 8.24 13.08
N PHE A 47 2.35 7.32 12.36
CA PHE A 47 1.14 6.64 12.80
C PHE A 47 1.38 5.64 13.95
N TYR A 48 2.63 5.30 14.25
CA TYR A 48 3.00 4.31 15.25
C TYR A 48 3.86 4.84 16.39
N ALA A 49 4.05 6.16 16.47
CA ALA A 49 4.71 6.80 17.61
C ALA A 49 3.93 6.50 18.90
N LYS A 50 4.66 6.36 20.01
CA LYS A 50 4.09 6.18 21.35
C LYS A 50 3.93 7.52 22.04
#